data_AF-A0A6M4FFU6-F1
#
_entry.id   AF-A0A6M4FFU6-F1
#
_cell.length_a   1.000
_cell.length_b   1.000
_cell.length_c   1.000
_cell.angle_alpha   90.00
_cell.angle_beta   90.00
_cell.angle_gamma   90.00
#
_symmetry.space_group_name_H-M   'P 1'
#
loop_
_entity.id
_entity.type
_entity.pdbx_description
1 polymer ?
#
loop_
_entity_poly.entity_id
_entity_poly.type
_entity_poly.pdbx_seq_one_letter_code
_entity_poly.pdbx_strand_id
1 'polypeptide(L)'
;MANTRYDWEAIQAEYRTGRFSLAQLSQRHGPNRASISRKASAEGWQKDLTGAVQQRTREKLSRPESAPPDAPDVEIIEAAASENATIVRGHREILTRWRSIASGFAQRMQEQLDRGKREAQLGTGDVIEIDLDLEYIGRCMGYGTQAVERVVKLERQSYGLDVESDDLPPERELTDDEIEAKIARLQGGDE
;
A
#
# COMPACT_ATOMS: atom_id res chain seq x y z
N MET A 1 26.45 -29.79 -4.09
CA MET A 1 25.19 -29.01 -3.99
C MET A 1 25.00 -28.30 -5.32
N ALA A 2 23.80 -28.29 -5.88
CA ALA A 2 23.57 -27.61 -7.16
C ALA A 2 23.79 -26.10 -6.99
N ASN A 3 24.61 -25.50 -7.85
CA ASN A 3 24.86 -24.07 -7.85
C ASN A 3 23.66 -23.38 -8.50
N THR A 4 22.61 -23.09 -7.73
CA THR A 4 21.42 -22.35 -8.21
C THR A 4 21.87 -20.96 -8.64
N ARG A 5 22.16 -20.83 -9.94
CA ARG A 5 22.51 -19.58 -10.57
C ARG A 5 21.25 -18.71 -10.61
N TYR A 6 21.16 -17.76 -9.69
CA TYR A 6 20.08 -16.77 -9.67
C TYR A 6 19.99 -16.04 -11.00
N ASP A 7 18.76 -15.71 -11.40
CA ASP A 7 18.47 -14.93 -12.59
C ASP A 7 18.74 -13.44 -12.31
N TRP A 8 20.00 -13.04 -12.48
CA TRP A 8 20.43 -11.67 -12.23
C TRP A 8 19.84 -10.66 -13.22
N GLU A 9 19.44 -11.10 -14.43
CA GLU A 9 18.83 -10.24 -15.44
C GLU A 9 17.39 -9.90 -15.03
N ALA A 10 16.61 -10.89 -14.59
CA ALA A 10 15.28 -10.67 -14.01
C ALA A 10 15.34 -9.80 -12.73
N ILE A 11 16.30 -10.04 -11.84
CA ILE A 11 16.49 -9.22 -10.64
C ILE A 11 16.86 -7.77 -11.02
N GLN A 12 17.74 -7.56 -12.01
CA GLN A 12 18.10 -6.23 -12.50
C GLN A 12 16.91 -5.50 -13.11
N ALA A 13 16.14 -6.17 -13.98
CA ALA A 13 14.94 -5.60 -14.60
C ALA A 13 13.93 -5.15 -13.55
N GLU A 14 13.63 -6.00 -12.55
CA GLU A 14 12.73 -5.63 -11.45
C GLU A 14 13.30 -4.54 -10.54
N TYR A 15 14.61 -4.55 -10.25
CA TYR A 15 15.28 -3.49 -9.50
C TYR A 15 15.15 -2.13 -10.21
N ARG A 16 15.36 -2.07 -11.53
CA ARG A 16 15.27 -0.84 -12.34
C ARG A 16 13.90 -0.18 -12.27
N THR A 17 12.82 -0.94 -12.08
CA THR A 17 11.46 -0.39 -11.88
C THR A 17 11.30 0.39 -10.58
N GLY A 18 12.20 0.20 -9.60
CA GLY A 18 12.11 0.77 -8.25
C GLY A 18 10.91 0.33 -7.42
N ARG A 19 10.11 -0.62 -7.92
CA ARG A 19 8.85 -1.07 -7.32
C ARG A 19 9.04 -1.97 -6.09
N PHE A 20 10.10 -2.77 -6.09
CA PHE A 20 10.37 -3.75 -5.06
C PHE A 20 11.55 -3.31 -4.19
N SER A 21 11.44 -3.54 -2.89
CA SER A 21 12.59 -3.41 -2.01
C SER A 21 13.57 -4.57 -2.17
N LEU A 22 14.81 -4.40 -1.70
CA LEU A 22 15.80 -5.49 -1.67
C LEU A 22 15.27 -6.73 -0.92
N ALA A 23 14.41 -6.53 0.08
CA ALA A 23 13.74 -7.61 0.81
C ALA A 23 12.75 -8.40 -0.06
N GLN A 24 11.97 -7.72 -0.89
CA GLN A 24 10.98 -8.33 -1.78
C GLN A 24 11.66 -9.03 -2.97
N LEU A 25 12.69 -8.42 -3.57
CA LEU A 25 13.51 -9.06 -4.61
C LEU A 25 14.17 -10.33 -4.06
N SER A 26 14.67 -10.30 -2.82
CA SER A 26 15.24 -11.45 -2.14
C SER A 26 14.21 -12.58 -1.95
N GLN A 27 12.99 -12.24 -1.53
CA GLN A 27 11.90 -13.21 -1.38
C GLN A 27 11.43 -13.81 -2.72
N ARG A 28 11.43 -13.01 -3.80
CA ARG A 28 10.93 -13.43 -5.12
C ARG A 28 11.93 -14.29 -5.89
N HIS A 29 13.21 -13.92 -5.88
CA HIS A 29 14.25 -14.51 -6.74
C HIS A 29 15.23 -15.43 -6.00
N GLY A 30 15.30 -15.34 -4.67
CA GLY A 30 16.09 -16.23 -3.81
C GLY A 30 17.46 -15.73 -3.28
N PRO A 31 18.24 -14.82 -3.92
CA PRO A 31 19.48 -14.34 -3.31
C PRO A 31 19.18 -13.46 -2.08
N ASN A 32 20.06 -13.46 -1.08
CA ASN A 32 19.89 -12.58 0.08
C ASN A 32 20.08 -11.09 -0.29
N ARG A 33 19.48 -10.18 0.50
CA ARG A 33 19.51 -8.72 0.26
C ARG A 33 20.93 -8.18 0.03
N ALA A 34 21.90 -8.59 0.86
CA ALA A 34 23.29 -8.18 0.76
C ALA A 34 24.01 -8.68 -0.51
N SER A 35 23.53 -9.75 -1.15
CA SER A 35 24.04 -10.20 -2.44
C SER A 35 23.45 -9.41 -3.60
N ILE A 36 22.18 -9.00 -3.48
CA ILE A 36 21.55 -8.10 -4.45
C ILE A 36 22.18 -6.70 -4.35
N SER A 37 22.34 -6.14 -3.15
CA SER A 37 23.03 -4.85 -2.90
C SER A 37 24.43 -4.84 -3.52
N ARG A 38 25.31 -5.78 -3.13
CA ARG A 38 26.68 -5.87 -3.68
C ARG A 38 26.72 -6.05 -5.20
N LYS A 39 25.77 -6.79 -5.79
CA LYS A 39 25.66 -6.96 -7.25
C LYS A 39 25.26 -5.64 -7.93
N ALA A 40 24.22 -4.98 -7.40
CA ALA A 40 23.76 -3.69 -7.88
C ALA A 40 24.86 -2.61 -7.83
N SER A 41 25.61 -2.52 -6.73
CA SER A 41 26.73 -1.58 -6.60
C SER A 41 27.90 -1.93 -7.52
N ALA A 42 28.21 -3.21 -7.71
CA ALA A 42 29.31 -3.65 -8.59
C ALA A 42 29.02 -3.43 -10.08
N GLU A 43 27.74 -3.44 -10.48
CA GLU A 43 27.30 -3.29 -11.87
C GLU A 43 26.60 -1.94 -12.14
N GLY A 44 26.58 -1.03 -11.16
CA GLY A 44 26.03 0.32 -11.30
C GLY A 44 24.52 0.36 -11.59
N TRP A 45 23.74 -0.59 -11.07
CA TRP A 45 22.29 -0.62 -11.27
C TRP A 45 21.62 0.60 -10.66
N GLN A 46 20.61 1.15 -11.33
CA GLN A 46 19.84 2.32 -10.89
C GLN A 46 18.34 2.07 -11.04
N LYS A 47 17.51 2.80 -10.28
CA LYS A 47 16.03 2.72 -10.35
C LYS A 47 15.47 3.65 -11.44
N ASP A 48 16.08 3.60 -12.62
CA ASP A 48 15.89 4.55 -13.72
C ASP A 48 14.50 4.46 -14.38
N LEU A 49 13.85 3.30 -14.33
CA LEU A 49 12.51 3.09 -14.91
C LEU A 49 11.37 3.52 -13.99
N THR A 50 11.63 3.89 -12.73
CA THR A 50 10.58 4.23 -11.73
C THR A 50 9.60 5.27 -12.24
N GLY A 51 10.08 6.40 -12.79
CA GLY A 51 9.22 7.47 -13.28
C GLY A 51 8.35 7.05 -14.47
N ALA A 52 8.93 6.28 -15.41
CA ALA A 52 8.21 5.75 -16.55
C ALA A 52 7.13 4.73 -16.13
N VAL A 53 7.45 3.84 -15.18
CA VAL A 53 6.49 2.87 -14.60
C VAL A 53 5.36 3.59 -13.87
N GLN A 54 5.64 4.64 -13.08
CA GLN A 54 4.62 5.43 -12.40
C GLN A 54 3.69 6.14 -13.40
N GLN A 55 4.25 6.83 -14.39
CA GLN A 55 3.49 7.50 -15.44
C GLN A 55 2.61 6.50 -16.20
N ARG A 56 3.17 5.36 -16.61
CA ARG A 56 2.43 4.32 -17.33
C ARG A 56 1.36 3.64 -16.47
N THR A 57 1.58 3.54 -15.16
CA THR A 57 0.55 3.08 -14.20
C THR A 57 -0.62 4.07 -14.16
N ARG A 58 -0.34 5.38 -14.08
CA ARG A 58 -1.36 6.44 -14.07
C ARG A 58 -2.19 6.41 -15.37
N GLU A 59 -1.56 6.18 -16.52
CA GLU A 59 -2.25 5.99 -17.81
C GLU A 59 -3.15 4.75 -17.84
N LYS A 60 -2.66 3.57 -17.40
CA LYS A 60 -3.48 2.34 -17.33
C LYS A 60 -4.67 2.46 -16.37
N LEU A 61 -4.62 3.38 -15.41
CA LEU A 61 -5.71 3.68 -14.47
C LEU A 61 -6.72 4.71 -15.01
N SER A 62 -6.34 5.57 -15.94
CA SER A 62 -7.23 6.61 -16.52
C SER A 62 -7.74 6.26 -17.93
N ARG A 63 -6.90 5.64 -18.76
CA ARG A 63 -7.19 5.22 -20.14
C ARG A 63 -6.57 3.84 -20.39
N PRO A 64 -7.28 2.73 -20.07
CA PRO A 64 -6.75 1.36 -20.19
C PRO A 64 -6.29 0.98 -21.62
N GLU A 65 -6.94 1.53 -22.65
CA GLU A 65 -6.63 1.29 -24.07
C GLU A 65 -5.55 2.24 -24.64
N SER A 66 -4.79 2.93 -23.78
CA SER A 66 -3.65 3.74 -24.24
C SER A 66 -2.54 2.84 -24.79
N ALA A 67 -2.06 3.15 -26.01
CA ALA A 67 -0.93 2.46 -26.61
C ALA A 67 0.32 2.53 -25.70
N PRO A 68 1.22 1.52 -25.75
CA PRO A 68 2.50 1.59 -25.06
C PRO A 68 3.33 2.82 -25.45
N PRO A 69 4.17 3.33 -24.54
CA PRO A 69 5.12 4.39 -24.88
C PRO A 69 6.17 3.87 -25.86
N ASP A 70 6.56 4.70 -26.83
CA ASP A 70 7.73 4.44 -27.68
C ASP A 70 8.99 4.77 -26.88
N ALA A 71 9.49 3.77 -26.15
CA ALA A 71 10.56 3.91 -25.17
C ALA A 71 11.45 2.64 -25.13
N PRO A 72 12.75 2.77 -24.79
CA PRO A 72 13.55 1.62 -24.39
C PRO A 72 12.92 0.94 -23.16
N ASP A 73 13.19 -0.35 -22.98
CA ASP A 73 12.66 -1.16 -21.87
C ASP A 73 11.11 -1.18 -21.77
N VAL A 74 10.39 -0.89 -22.86
CA VAL A 74 8.92 -0.82 -22.89
C VAL A 74 8.24 -2.07 -22.32
N GLU A 75 8.78 -3.26 -22.56
CA GLU A 75 8.23 -4.51 -22.02
C GLU A 75 8.30 -4.58 -20.49
N ILE A 76 9.41 -4.12 -19.89
CA ILE A 76 9.59 -4.03 -18.43
C ILE A 76 8.63 -2.98 -17.85
N ILE A 77 8.53 -1.82 -18.51
CA ILE A 77 7.64 -0.73 -18.10
C ILE A 77 6.18 -1.18 -18.17
N GLU A 78 5.76 -1.82 -19.26
CA GLU A 78 4.41 -2.33 -19.48
C GLU A 78 4.02 -3.41 -18.47
N ALA A 79 4.90 -4.39 -18.21
CA ALA A 79 4.66 -5.44 -17.23
C ALA A 79 4.49 -4.86 -15.82
N ALA A 80 5.44 -4.04 -15.36
CA ALA A 80 5.41 -3.44 -14.03
C ALA A 80 4.21 -2.51 -13.84
N ALA A 81 3.88 -1.68 -14.84
CA ALA A 81 2.73 -0.79 -14.79
C ALA A 81 1.38 -1.53 -14.83
N SER A 82 1.30 -2.66 -15.54
CA SER A 82 0.09 -3.50 -15.58
C SER A 82 -0.20 -4.18 -14.25
N GLU A 83 0.85 -4.67 -13.58
CA GLU A 83 0.72 -5.29 -12.26
C GLU A 83 0.39 -4.23 -11.18
N ASN A 84 1.05 -3.06 -11.22
CA ASN A 84 0.70 -1.92 -10.37
C ASN A 84 -0.76 -1.47 -10.56
N ALA A 85 -1.22 -1.33 -11.81
CA ALA A 85 -2.59 -0.94 -12.10
C ALA A 85 -3.61 -1.97 -11.58
N THR A 86 -3.28 -3.27 -11.66
CA THR A 86 -4.09 -4.35 -11.09
C THR A 86 -4.21 -4.22 -9.57
N ILE A 87 -3.10 -3.98 -8.86
CA ILE A 87 -3.09 -3.77 -7.40
C ILE A 87 -3.94 -2.54 -7.02
N VAL A 88 -3.74 -1.40 -7.68
CA VAL A 88 -4.49 -0.17 -7.38
C VAL A 88 -5.99 -0.33 -7.65
N ARG A 89 -6.39 -1.07 -8.69
CA ARG A 89 -7.81 -1.42 -8.94
C ARG A 89 -8.38 -2.26 -7.78
N GLY A 90 -7.69 -3.31 -7.36
CA GLY A 90 -8.11 -4.12 -6.22
C GLY A 90 -8.23 -3.31 -4.91
N HIS A 91 -7.31 -2.37 -4.66
CA HIS A 91 -7.42 -1.45 -3.53
C HIS A 91 -8.68 -0.56 -3.63
N ARG A 92 -8.97 0.01 -4.81
CA ARG A 92 -10.17 0.84 -5.04
C ARG A 92 -11.48 0.05 -4.89
N GLU A 93 -11.50 -1.21 -5.31
CA GLU A 93 -12.65 -2.12 -5.10
C GLU A 93 -12.88 -2.40 -3.60
N ILE A 94 -11.81 -2.71 -2.85
CA ILE A 94 -11.87 -2.91 -1.40
C ILE A 94 -12.37 -1.65 -0.69
N LEU A 95 -11.85 -0.47 -1.06
CA LEU A 95 -12.27 0.81 -0.49
C LEU A 95 -13.72 1.15 -0.82
N THR A 96 -14.18 0.87 -2.05
CA THR A 96 -15.59 1.03 -2.46
C THR A 96 -16.52 0.17 -1.60
N ARG A 97 -16.11 -1.08 -1.30
CA ARG A 97 -16.86 -1.97 -0.39
C ARG A 97 -16.91 -1.42 1.04
N TRP A 98 -15.79 -0.92 1.56
CA TRP A 98 -15.75 -0.32 2.91
C TRP A 98 -16.54 0.98 3.01
N ARG A 99 -16.51 1.85 1.98
CA ARG A 99 -17.38 3.02 1.86
C ARG A 99 -18.85 2.62 1.95
N SER A 100 -19.27 1.61 1.19
CA SER A 100 -20.65 1.08 1.22
C SER A 100 -21.05 0.56 2.61
N ILE A 101 -20.16 -0.17 3.30
CA ILE A 101 -20.39 -0.63 4.68
C ILE A 101 -20.54 0.55 5.65
N ALA A 102 -19.68 1.56 5.56
CA ALA A 102 -19.75 2.75 6.41
C ALA A 102 -21.03 3.56 6.16
N SER A 103 -21.46 3.70 4.90
CA SER A 103 -22.75 4.33 4.54
C SER A 103 -23.95 3.54 5.08
N GLY A 104 -23.94 2.21 4.96
CA GLY A 104 -25.00 1.36 5.52
C GLY A 104 -25.05 1.36 7.05
N PHE A 105 -23.89 1.50 7.71
CA PHE A 105 -23.82 1.69 9.15
C PHE A 105 -24.43 3.03 9.59
N ALA A 106 -24.11 4.13 8.89
CA ALA A 106 -24.72 5.43 9.14
C ALA A 106 -26.25 5.39 8.93
N GLN A 107 -26.74 4.73 7.87
CA GLN A 107 -28.17 4.55 7.62
C GLN A 107 -28.85 3.80 8.77
N ARG A 108 -28.31 2.66 9.22
CA ARG A 108 -28.86 1.89 10.35
C ARG A 108 -28.88 2.68 11.66
N MET A 109 -27.88 3.55 11.88
CA MET A 109 -27.86 4.44 13.03
C MET A 109 -28.97 5.50 12.96
N GLN A 110 -29.23 6.06 11.77
CA GLN A 110 -30.35 6.97 11.54
C GLN A 110 -31.70 6.28 11.80
N GLU A 111 -31.89 5.06 11.28
CA GLU A 111 -33.11 4.26 11.51
C GLU A 111 -33.35 3.97 13.01
N GLN A 112 -32.29 3.75 13.80
CA GLN A 112 -32.39 3.61 15.25
C GLN A 112 -32.72 4.93 15.95
N LEU A 113 -32.05 6.03 15.56
CA LEU A 113 -32.34 7.39 16.05
C LEU A 113 -33.80 7.78 15.84
N ASP A 114 -34.32 7.56 14.64
CA ASP A 114 -35.70 7.89 14.27
C ASP A 114 -36.72 7.02 15.02
N ARG A 115 -36.38 5.76 15.32
CA ARG A 115 -37.20 4.87 16.17
C ARG A 115 -37.11 5.20 17.67
N GLY A 116 -36.02 5.82 18.12
CA GLY A 116 -35.71 6.00 19.55
C GLY A 116 -35.47 4.70 20.32
N LYS A 117 -35.23 3.58 19.61
CA LYS A 117 -35.15 2.21 20.16
C LYS A 117 -33.97 1.44 19.56
N ARG A 118 -33.40 0.52 20.34
CA ARG A 118 -32.42 -0.47 19.84
C ARG A 118 -32.68 -1.86 20.40
N GLU A 119 -32.26 -2.86 19.64
CA GLU A 119 -32.21 -4.25 20.10
C GLU A 119 -30.99 -4.46 21.01
N ALA A 120 -31.18 -5.25 22.07
CA ALA A 120 -30.12 -5.70 22.96
C ALA A 120 -30.27 -7.19 23.23
N GLN A 121 -29.17 -7.94 23.11
CA GLN A 121 -29.15 -9.36 23.45
C GLN A 121 -28.81 -9.55 24.93
N LEU A 122 -29.63 -10.31 25.64
CA LEU A 122 -29.41 -10.70 27.03
C LEU A 122 -28.41 -11.86 27.12
N GLY A 123 -27.83 -12.06 28.30
CA GLY A 123 -26.94 -13.20 28.58
C GLY A 123 -27.63 -14.57 28.46
N THR A 124 -28.96 -14.61 28.41
CA THR A 124 -29.78 -15.80 28.11
C THR A 124 -29.87 -16.12 26.61
N GLY A 125 -29.44 -15.21 25.74
CA GLY A 125 -29.56 -15.30 24.28
C GLY A 125 -30.79 -14.58 23.70
N ASP A 126 -31.77 -14.24 24.53
CA ASP A 126 -32.98 -13.52 24.14
C ASP A 126 -32.67 -12.10 23.64
N VAL A 127 -33.40 -11.63 22.63
CA VAL A 127 -33.30 -10.26 22.11
C VAL A 127 -34.49 -9.45 22.60
N ILE A 128 -34.22 -8.32 23.25
CA ILE A 128 -35.22 -7.36 23.74
C ILE A 128 -35.06 -6.01 23.06
N GLU A 129 -36.15 -5.26 22.92
CA GLU A 129 -36.10 -3.85 22.50
C GLU A 129 -35.98 -2.96 23.74
N ILE A 130 -35.03 -2.03 23.73
CA ILE A 130 -34.79 -1.05 24.79
C ILE A 130 -34.72 0.38 24.21
N ASP A 131 -34.84 1.37 25.09
CA ASP A 131 -34.66 2.77 24.71
C ASP A 131 -33.25 3.03 24.18
N LEU A 132 -33.16 3.90 23.17
CA LEU A 132 -31.89 4.31 22.59
C LEU A 132 -31.17 5.31 23.49
N ASP A 133 -30.11 4.88 24.13
CA ASP A 133 -29.28 5.72 24.99
C ASP A 133 -28.26 6.58 24.20
N LEU A 134 -28.04 7.81 24.67
CA LEU A 134 -27.11 8.76 24.03
C LEU A 134 -25.65 8.30 24.09
N GLU A 135 -25.27 7.46 25.07
CA GLU A 135 -23.91 6.91 25.18
C GLU A 135 -23.61 5.87 24.09
N TYR A 136 -24.56 4.98 23.82
CA TYR A 136 -24.52 4.06 22.68
C TYR A 136 -24.40 4.82 21.37
N ILE A 137 -25.26 5.82 21.13
CA ILE A 137 -25.17 6.65 19.92
C ILE A 137 -23.83 7.39 19.84
N GLY A 138 -23.35 7.99 20.92
CA GLY A 138 -22.03 8.67 20.95
C GLY A 138 -20.88 7.73 20.55
N ARG A 139 -20.88 6.49 21.05
CA ARG A 139 -19.90 5.46 20.65
C ARG A 139 -20.07 5.05 19.19
N CYS A 140 -21.29 4.79 18.74
CA CYS A 140 -21.58 4.43 17.35
C CYS A 140 -21.14 5.53 16.38
N MET A 141 -21.44 6.80 16.66
CA MET A 141 -20.93 7.93 15.88
C MET A 141 -19.40 7.97 15.87
N GLY A 142 -18.76 7.80 17.03
CA GLY A 142 -17.30 7.77 17.15
C GLY A 142 -16.64 6.69 16.30
N TYR A 143 -17.19 5.47 16.26
CA TYR A 143 -16.69 4.40 15.39
C TYR A 143 -17.01 4.66 13.90
N GLY A 144 -18.19 5.19 13.60
CA GLY A 144 -18.60 5.50 12.23
C GLY A 144 -17.74 6.57 11.57
N THR A 145 -17.52 7.70 12.25
CA THR A 145 -16.68 8.80 11.74
C THR A 145 -15.23 8.35 11.56
N GLN A 146 -14.68 7.61 12.52
CA GLN A 146 -13.34 7.02 12.44
C GLN A 146 -13.16 6.01 11.30
N ALA A 147 -14.22 5.29 10.91
CA ALA A 147 -14.19 4.40 9.76
C ALA A 147 -14.23 5.20 8.44
N VAL A 148 -15.12 6.19 8.35
CA VAL A 148 -15.25 7.07 7.17
C VAL A 148 -13.97 7.85 6.92
N GLU A 149 -13.35 8.43 7.95
CA GLU A 149 -12.08 9.16 7.86
C GLU A 149 -10.97 8.31 7.21
N ARG A 150 -10.80 7.06 7.70
CA ARG A 150 -9.80 6.12 7.17
C ARG A 150 -10.07 5.74 5.72
N VAL A 151 -11.33 5.45 5.37
CA VAL A 151 -11.71 5.12 4.00
C VAL A 151 -11.44 6.31 3.07
N VAL A 152 -11.88 7.52 3.43
CA VAL A 152 -11.67 8.74 2.63
C VAL A 152 -10.18 9.03 2.43
N LYS A 153 -9.35 8.91 3.48
CA LYS A 153 -7.89 9.08 3.36
C LYS A 153 -7.27 8.08 2.38
N LEU A 154 -7.58 6.79 2.53
CA LEU A 154 -7.03 5.76 1.65
C LEU A 154 -7.52 5.89 0.21
N GLU A 155 -8.76 6.31 -0.01
CA GLU A 155 -9.30 6.61 -1.34
C GLU A 155 -8.54 7.78 -1.97
N ARG A 156 -8.40 8.91 -1.26
CA ARG A 156 -7.66 10.09 -1.73
C ARG A 156 -6.22 9.72 -2.10
N GLN A 157 -5.53 8.94 -1.28
CA GLN A 157 -4.22 8.37 -1.62
C GLN A 157 -4.26 7.49 -2.89
N SER A 158 -5.24 6.59 -3.02
CA SER A 158 -5.39 5.73 -4.21
C SER A 158 -5.69 6.48 -5.52
N TYR A 159 -6.13 7.73 -5.44
CA TYR A 159 -6.37 8.63 -6.57
C TYR A 159 -5.29 9.72 -6.74
N GLY A 160 -4.27 9.77 -5.87
CA GLY A 160 -3.24 10.82 -5.92
C GLY A 160 -3.76 12.21 -5.55
N LEU A 161 -4.75 12.31 -4.66
CA LEU A 161 -5.33 13.56 -4.18
C LEU A 161 -4.65 14.10 -2.90
N ASP A 162 -3.78 13.31 -2.27
CA ASP A 162 -3.03 13.62 -1.04
C ASP A 162 -1.52 13.70 -1.28
N VAL A 163 -1.10 14.16 -2.48
CA VAL A 163 0.33 14.30 -2.80
C VAL A 163 0.87 15.58 -2.16
N GLU A 164 1.26 15.48 -0.88
CA GLU A 164 2.43 16.23 -0.42
C GLU A 164 3.68 15.73 -1.16
N SER A 165 4.62 16.63 -1.43
CA SER A 165 5.59 16.52 -2.53
C SER A 165 6.80 15.59 -2.26
N ASP A 166 6.59 14.45 -1.60
CA ASP A 166 7.59 13.41 -1.37
C ASP A 166 7.13 12.06 -1.98
N ASP A 167 6.99 12.02 -3.32
CA ASP A 167 7.11 10.80 -4.13
C ASP A 167 8.60 10.31 -4.11
N LEU A 168 9.22 10.29 -2.93
CA LEU A 168 10.52 9.65 -2.73
C LEU A 168 10.37 8.15 -2.98
N PRO A 169 11.31 7.49 -3.69
CA PRO A 169 11.32 6.05 -3.83
C PRO A 169 11.19 5.36 -2.45
N PRO A 170 10.60 4.15 -2.36
CA PRO A 170 10.29 3.48 -1.09
C PRO A 170 11.51 3.12 -0.22
N GLU A 171 12.70 3.52 -0.65
CA GLU A 171 13.96 3.42 0.07
C GLU A 171 14.64 4.80 0.04
N ARG A 172 14.26 5.67 0.98
CA ARG A 172 15.28 6.35 1.80
C ARG A 172 15.65 5.42 2.96
N GLU A 173 15.89 4.15 2.62
CA GLU A 173 16.72 3.29 3.44
C GLU A 173 18.05 4.03 3.54
N LEU A 174 18.45 4.29 4.78
CA LEU A 174 19.80 4.70 5.10
C LEU A 174 20.73 3.78 4.31
N THR A 175 21.71 4.32 3.59
CA THR A 175 22.71 3.49 2.90
C THR A 175 23.35 2.53 3.91
N ASP A 176 23.94 1.42 3.47
CA ASP A 176 24.62 0.50 4.39
C ASP A 176 25.63 1.27 5.28
N ASP A 177 26.30 2.30 4.73
CA ASP A 177 27.16 3.26 5.46
C ASP A 177 26.40 4.08 6.53
N GLU A 178 25.20 4.59 6.23
CA GLU A 178 24.37 5.34 7.18
C GLU A 178 23.72 4.43 8.24
N ILE A 179 23.43 3.17 7.92
CA ILE A 179 23.00 2.15 8.89
C ILE A 179 24.16 1.80 9.82
N GLU A 180 25.35 1.55 9.29
CA GLU A 180 26.55 1.24 10.06
C GLU A 180 26.97 2.43 10.94
N ALA A 181 26.91 3.66 10.42
CA ALA A 181 27.11 4.87 11.22
C ALA A 181 26.06 5.05 12.34
N LYS A 182 24.81 4.61 12.11
CA LYS A 182 23.75 4.66 13.13
C LYS A 182 23.92 3.56 14.20
N ILE A 183 24.40 2.38 13.82
CA ILE A 183 24.79 1.30 14.75
C ILE A 183 25.98 1.75 15.59
N ALA A 184 27.02 2.34 14.99
CA ALA A 184 28.18 2.88 15.71
C ALA A 184 27.79 3.98 16.72
N ARG A 185 26.87 4.89 16.35
CA ARG A 185 26.34 5.90 17.29
C ARG A 185 25.53 5.32 18.45
N LEU A 186 24.87 4.18 18.26
CA LEU A 186 24.13 3.48 19.33
C LEU A 186 25.04 2.62 20.22
N GLN A 187 26.20 2.20 19.70
CA GLN A 187 27.18 1.39 20.46
C GLN A 187 28.23 2.24 21.21
N GLY A 188 28.48 3.47 20.77
CA GLY A 188 29.36 4.43 21.47
C GLY A 188 28.64 5.41 22.40
N GLY A 189 27.49 5.02 22.95
CA GLY A 189 26.56 5.92 23.66
C GLY A 189 26.30 5.58 25.13
N ASP A 190 27.17 4.80 25.78
CA ASP A 190 27.09 4.39 27.20
C ASP A 190 28.49 4.46 27.89
N GLU A 191 29.14 5.63 27.83
CA GLU A 191 30.23 6.04 28.75
C GLU A 191 29.90 7.39 29.43
#